data_AF-A0AAV0WLG4-F1
#
_entry.id   AF-A0AAV0WLG4-F1
#
_cell.length_a   1.000
_cell.length_b   1.000
_cell.length_c   1.000
_cell.angle_alpha   90.00
_cell.angle_beta   90.00
_cell.angle_gamma   90.00
#
_symmetry.space_group_name_H-M   'P 1'
#
loop_
_entity.id
_entity.type
_entity.pdbx_description
1 polymer ?
#
loop_
_entity_poly.entity_id
_entity_poly.type
_entity_poly.pdbx_seq_one_letter_code
_entity_poly.pdbx_strand_id
1 'polypeptide(L)'
;MYLESFHKVLKHIYLEGKRVKRLDKTINALIKYSRDSLYKRLIKLSKNIPTEKVQRVRQSHNSSKLIKLEQIQIVENKKVYIIRSLSNPSQQHYIIKTDETCTQSSCLKCKKCDICIHTFQCSCIDNVIKANICKHIHACAREFISLDGNTENTVFQDSDMTEQKKLMDMVATSSHHKAHKNQTIISQTQMILGLSSTNEYSNENLQKIEKKLAEVLAIMNEGGQTHLKTVEEVNVQRKIDPQLRLYSTKKKSSKTSIAKPSVNEVNAIISGLKDDNNETINVHNVFDHSYS
;
A
#
# COMPACT_ATOMS: atom_id res chain seq x y z
N MET A 1 13.70 2.11 -4.94
CA MET A 1 12.75 3.18 -4.60
C MET A 1 11.37 2.69 -4.14
N TYR A 2 10.66 1.78 -4.84
CA TYR A 2 9.29 1.37 -4.43
C TYR A 2 9.19 0.83 -3.00
N LEU A 3 10.11 -0.03 -2.59
CA LEU A 3 10.19 -0.56 -1.22
C LEU A 3 10.43 0.55 -0.18
N GLU A 4 11.27 1.52 -0.50
CA GLU A 4 11.57 2.63 0.39
C GLU A 4 10.39 3.61 0.50
N SER A 5 9.72 3.91 -0.61
CA SER A 5 8.48 4.68 -0.63
C SER A 5 7.39 3.98 0.18
N PHE A 6 7.22 2.67 0.00
CA PHE A 6 6.30 1.87 0.80
C PHE A 6 6.65 1.93 2.29
N HIS A 7 7.92 1.72 2.65
CA HIS A 7 8.38 1.80 4.03
C HIS A 7 8.13 3.20 4.63
N LYS A 8 8.38 4.28 3.90
CA LYS A 8 8.10 5.66 4.35
C LYS A 8 6.61 5.85 4.64
N VAL A 9 5.75 5.41 3.72
CA VAL A 9 4.29 5.47 3.91
C VAL A 9 3.87 4.65 5.13
N LEU A 10 4.28 3.38 5.21
CA LEU A 10 3.91 2.51 6.32
C LEU A 10 4.40 3.08 7.66
N LYS A 11 5.66 3.50 7.74
CA LYS A 11 6.28 4.02 8.96
C LYS A 11 5.67 5.36 9.39
N HIS A 12 5.58 6.34 8.49
CA HIS A 12 5.23 7.70 8.88
C HIS A 12 3.73 7.99 8.84
N ILE A 13 2.98 7.33 7.94
CA ILE A 13 1.54 7.56 7.80
C ILE A 13 0.75 6.58 8.66
N TYR A 14 1.05 5.28 8.59
CA TYR A 14 0.24 4.26 9.26
C TYR A 14 0.74 3.91 10.68
N LEU A 15 2.03 4.11 10.95
CA LEU A 15 2.65 3.85 12.26
C LEU A 15 3.10 5.14 12.98
N GLU A 16 2.81 6.31 12.43
CA GLU A 16 3.07 7.63 13.04
C GLU A 16 4.55 7.84 13.43
N GLY A 17 5.47 7.22 12.71
CA GLY A 17 6.92 7.25 12.98
C GLY A 17 7.37 6.43 14.19
N LYS A 18 6.44 5.77 14.90
CA LYS A 18 6.73 5.05 16.15
C LYS A 18 7.39 3.71 15.87
N ARG A 19 8.34 3.33 16.74
CA ARG A 19 8.90 1.97 16.75
C ARG A 19 7.88 1.01 17.35
N VAL A 20 7.28 0.17 16.52
CA VAL A 20 6.25 -0.78 16.94
C VAL A 20 6.90 -2.10 17.35
N LYS A 21 6.83 -2.44 18.64
CA LYS A 21 7.35 -3.71 19.17
C LYS A 21 6.36 -4.88 19.02
N ARG A 22 5.06 -4.59 18.96
CA ARG A 22 4.01 -5.62 18.88
C ARG A 22 3.58 -5.83 17.43
N LEU A 23 3.59 -7.09 17.00
CA LEU A 23 3.31 -7.49 15.63
C LEU A 23 1.86 -7.17 15.19
N ASP A 24 0.90 -7.30 16.10
CA ASP A 24 -0.53 -7.05 15.86
C ASP A 24 -0.80 -5.63 15.33
N LYS A 25 -0.12 -4.62 15.88
CA LYS A 25 -0.24 -3.24 15.42
C LYS A 25 0.29 -3.05 14.00
N THR A 26 1.40 -3.72 13.67
CA THR A 26 1.98 -3.68 12.33
C THR A 26 1.06 -4.37 11.31
N ILE A 27 0.47 -5.51 11.67
CA ILE A 27 -0.50 -6.22 10.82
C ILE A 27 -1.72 -5.33 10.56
N ASN A 28 -2.29 -4.70 11.60
CA ASN A 28 -3.43 -3.79 11.44
C ASN A 28 -3.09 -2.61 10.51
N ALA A 29 -1.89 -2.02 10.65
CA ALA A 29 -1.40 -0.97 9.77
C ALA A 29 -1.28 -1.44 8.30
N LEU A 30 -0.79 -2.65 8.06
CA LEU A 30 -0.70 -3.25 6.74
C LEU A 30 -2.08 -3.49 6.12
N ILE A 31 -3.04 -3.99 6.90
CA ILE A 31 -4.42 -4.20 6.44
C ILE A 31 -5.05 -2.86 6.05
N LYS A 32 -4.91 -1.82 6.88
CA LYS A 32 -5.38 -0.46 6.57
C LYS A 32 -4.73 0.08 5.29
N TYR A 33 -3.41 -0.05 5.15
CA TYR A 33 -2.71 0.36 3.94
C TYR A 33 -3.24 -0.36 2.69
N SER A 34 -3.44 -1.68 2.77
CA SER A 34 -3.94 -2.47 1.66
C SER A 34 -5.32 -1.99 1.22
N ARG A 35 -6.23 -1.79 2.20
CA ARG A 35 -7.57 -1.26 1.95
C ARG A 35 -7.53 0.11 1.26
N ASP A 36 -6.74 1.04 1.79
CA ASP A 36 -6.64 2.38 1.21
C ASP A 36 -6.01 2.37 -0.19
N SER A 37 -5.05 1.46 -0.44
CA SER A 37 -4.44 1.25 -1.74
C SER A 37 -5.46 0.75 -2.78
N LEU A 38 -6.31 -0.21 -2.39
CA LEU A 38 -7.41 -0.71 -3.22
C LEU A 38 -8.41 0.39 -3.55
N TYR A 39 -8.84 1.20 -2.57
CA TYR A 39 -9.73 2.33 -2.82
C TYR A 39 -9.12 3.36 -3.75
N LYS A 40 -7.85 3.72 -3.56
CA LYS A 40 -7.12 4.61 -4.48
C LYS A 40 -7.07 4.05 -5.90
N ARG A 41 -6.93 2.73 -6.06
CA ARG A 41 -6.96 2.07 -7.38
C ARG A 41 -8.36 2.13 -8.00
N LEU A 42 -9.41 1.82 -7.24
CA LEU A 42 -10.80 1.91 -7.70
C LEU A 42 -11.16 3.31 -8.19
N ILE A 43 -10.78 4.36 -7.45
CA ILE A 43 -11.00 5.77 -7.85
C ILE A 43 -10.26 6.10 -9.16
N LYS A 44 -9.05 5.56 -9.37
CA LYS A 44 -8.31 5.77 -10.62
C LYS A 44 -8.96 5.04 -11.79
N LEU A 45 -9.44 3.82 -11.57
CA LEU A 45 -10.15 3.04 -12.57
C LEU A 45 -11.46 3.72 -12.99
N SER A 46 -12.27 4.21 -12.05
CA SER A 46 -13.52 4.90 -12.38
C SER A 46 -13.31 6.19 -13.18
N LYS A 47 -12.14 6.81 -13.05
CA LYS A 47 -11.73 7.98 -13.84
C LYS A 47 -10.96 7.63 -15.12
N ASN A 48 -10.85 6.34 -15.47
CA ASN A 48 -10.05 5.85 -16.60
C ASN A 48 -8.58 6.35 -16.57
N ILE A 49 -8.03 6.58 -15.38
CA ILE A 49 -6.65 7.05 -15.21
C ILE A 49 -5.70 5.84 -15.32
N PRO A 50 -4.85 5.79 -16.36
CA PRO A 50 -3.93 4.66 -16.54
C PRO A 50 -2.88 4.64 -15.43
N THR A 51 -2.35 3.46 -15.13
CA THR A 51 -1.20 3.34 -14.22
C THR A 51 0.06 3.93 -14.86
N GLU A 52 1.01 4.31 -14.02
CA GLU A 52 2.33 4.80 -14.47
C GLU A 52 3.04 3.78 -15.38
N LYS A 53 2.89 2.48 -15.11
CA LYS A 53 3.38 1.39 -15.98
C LYS A 53 2.74 1.45 -17.36
N VAL A 54 1.41 1.58 -17.44
CA VAL A 54 0.70 1.68 -18.73
C VAL A 54 1.08 2.97 -19.47
N GLN A 55 1.26 4.08 -18.75
CA GLN A 55 1.75 5.33 -19.35
C GLN A 55 3.16 5.17 -19.93
N ARG A 56 4.07 4.50 -19.22
CA ARG A 56 5.43 4.20 -19.72
C ARG A 56 5.43 3.31 -20.96
N VAL A 57 4.53 2.33 -21.04
CA VAL A 57 4.32 1.54 -22.27
C VAL A 57 3.87 2.45 -23.43
N ARG A 58 2.90 3.35 -23.20
CA ARG A 58 2.44 4.29 -24.22
C ARG A 58 3.54 5.25 -24.68
N GLN A 59 4.36 5.75 -23.75
CA GLN A 59 5.53 6.57 -24.08
C GLN A 59 6.54 5.79 -24.91
N SER A 60 6.88 4.57 -24.49
CA SER A 60 7.80 3.68 -25.21
C SER A 60 7.30 3.35 -26.62
N HIS A 61 6.01 3.11 -26.77
CA HIS A 61 5.36 2.94 -28.07
C HIS A 61 5.55 4.18 -28.95
N ASN A 62 5.30 5.38 -28.43
CA ASN A 62 5.47 6.60 -29.21
C ASN A 62 6.95 6.83 -29.58
N SER A 63 7.88 6.66 -28.64
CA SER A 63 9.32 6.79 -28.89
C SER A 63 9.84 5.78 -29.90
N SER A 64 9.22 4.60 -29.97
CA SER A 64 9.63 3.58 -30.93
C SER A 64 9.41 4.00 -32.38
N LYS A 65 8.49 4.92 -32.67
CA LYS A 65 8.24 5.44 -34.02
C LYS A 65 9.44 6.16 -34.63
N LEU A 66 10.36 6.62 -33.79
CA LEU A 66 11.61 7.26 -34.22
C LEU A 66 12.66 6.26 -34.69
N ILE A 67 12.49 4.97 -34.37
CA ILE A 67 13.38 3.89 -34.82
C ILE A 67 12.88 3.47 -36.21
N LYS A 68 13.71 3.74 -37.22
CA LYS A 68 13.40 3.39 -38.61
C LYS A 68 13.69 1.90 -38.89
N LEU A 69 13.12 1.37 -39.95
CA LEU A 69 13.18 -0.06 -40.25
C LEU A 69 14.59 -0.49 -40.67
N GLU A 70 15.33 0.39 -41.33
CA GLU A 70 16.71 0.13 -41.75
C GLU A 70 17.66 -0.06 -40.56
N GLN A 71 17.23 0.36 -39.36
CA GLN A 71 18.00 0.21 -38.12
C GLN A 71 17.76 -1.12 -37.42
N ILE A 72 16.81 -1.93 -37.91
CA ILE A 72 16.43 -3.22 -37.35
C ILE A 72 17.08 -4.30 -38.20
N GLN A 73 18.10 -4.95 -37.65
CA GLN A 73 18.72 -6.11 -38.27
C GLN A 73 18.03 -7.38 -37.79
N ILE A 74 17.50 -8.15 -38.73
CA ILE A 74 16.84 -9.43 -38.45
C ILE A 74 17.88 -10.55 -38.57
N VAL A 75 17.96 -11.40 -37.55
CA VAL A 75 18.91 -12.51 -37.43
C VAL A 75 18.14 -13.78 -37.09
N GLU A 76 18.69 -14.95 -37.45
CA GLU A 76 18.13 -16.27 -37.09
C GLU A 76 16.63 -16.44 -37.40
N ASN A 77 16.26 -16.43 -38.68
CA ASN A 77 14.89 -16.73 -39.15
C ASN A 77 13.77 -15.94 -38.42
N LYS A 78 13.98 -14.64 -38.14
CA LYS A 78 13.00 -13.76 -37.47
C LYS A 78 12.78 -14.06 -35.98
N LYS A 79 13.70 -14.76 -35.31
CA LYS A 79 13.64 -14.96 -33.85
C LYS A 79 14.45 -13.92 -33.08
N VAL A 80 15.52 -13.39 -33.69
CA VAL A 80 16.43 -12.44 -33.05
C VAL A 80 16.50 -11.14 -33.84
N TYR A 81 16.45 -10.02 -33.12
CA TYR A 81 16.52 -8.68 -33.68
C TYR A 81 17.62 -7.89 -33.00
N ILE A 82 18.39 -7.14 -33.80
CA ILE A 82 19.43 -6.26 -33.31
C ILE A 82 19.08 -4.83 -33.71
N ILE A 83 19.00 -3.94 -32.72
CA ILE A 83 18.77 -2.51 -32.95
C ILE A 83 20.00 -1.74 -32.48
N ARG A 84 20.58 -0.94 -33.38
CA ARG A 84 21.69 -0.04 -33.06
C ARG A 84 21.16 1.22 -32.40
N SER A 85 21.80 1.66 -31.32
CA SER A 85 21.43 2.90 -30.65
C SER A 85 21.75 4.12 -31.53
N LEU A 86 20.79 5.05 -31.64
CA LEU A 86 20.95 6.33 -32.32
C LEU A 86 22.00 7.23 -31.64
N SER A 87 22.06 7.16 -30.31
CA SER A 87 22.91 8.04 -29.51
C SER A 87 24.33 7.52 -29.35
N ASN A 88 24.53 6.21 -29.49
CA ASN A 88 25.84 5.60 -29.37
C ASN A 88 25.96 4.39 -30.33
N PRO A 89 26.66 4.54 -31.47
CA PRO A 89 26.77 3.48 -32.49
C PRO A 89 27.38 2.17 -31.98
N SER A 90 28.18 2.23 -30.91
CA SER A 90 28.79 1.04 -30.28
C SER A 90 27.79 0.23 -29.46
N GLN A 91 26.65 0.82 -29.09
CA GLN A 91 25.64 0.15 -28.27
C GLN A 91 24.57 -0.51 -29.14
N GLN A 92 24.45 -1.82 -28.98
CA GLN A 92 23.44 -2.64 -29.65
C GLN A 92 22.49 -3.25 -28.62
N HIS A 93 21.21 -3.32 -28.99
CA HIS A 93 20.18 -3.96 -28.19
C HIS A 93 19.71 -5.21 -28.90
N TYR A 94 19.72 -6.32 -28.17
CA TYR A 94 19.26 -7.62 -28.63
C TYR A 94 17.82 -7.82 -28.18
N ILE A 95 16.96 -8.25 -29.09
CA ILE A 95 15.56 -8.54 -28.83
C ILE A 95 15.30 -9.96 -29.33
N ILE A 96 14.78 -10.80 -28.44
CA ILE A 96 14.45 -12.19 -28.73
C ILE A 96 12.93 -12.31 -28.66
N LYS A 97 12.32 -12.87 -29.70
CA LYS A 97 10.90 -13.23 -29.67
C LYS A 97 10.72 -14.50 -28.85
N THR A 98 9.79 -14.46 -27.91
CA THR A 98 9.43 -15.64 -27.13
C THR A 98 8.39 -16.43 -27.93
N ASP A 99 8.59 -17.74 -28.10
CA ASP A 99 7.66 -18.62 -28.84
C ASP A 99 6.37 -18.92 -28.06
N GLU A 100 6.26 -18.46 -26.81
CA GLU A 100 5.12 -18.72 -25.93
C GLU A 100 4.00 -17.66 -26.11
N THR A 101 2.80 -18.12 -26.44
CA THR A 101 1.59 -17.29 -26.41
C THR A 101 1.21 -16.99 -24.96
N CYS A 102 1.09 -15.70 -24.62
CA CYS A 102 0.74 -15.31 -23.25
C CYS A 102 -0.72 -15.60 -22.93
N THR A 103 -0.96 -16.58 -22.06
CA THR A 103 -2.31 -16.93 -21.56
C THR A 103 -2.77 -16.05 -20.38
N GLN A 104 -1.89 -15.19 -19.87
CA GLN A 104 -2.17 -14.38 -18.68
C GLN A 104 -3.04 -13.16 -19.02
N SER A 105 -4.21 -13.07 -18.39
CA SER A 105 -5.13 -11.95 -18.62
C SER A 105 -4.63 -10.61 -18.05
N SER A 106 -3.84 -10.65 -16.97
CA SER A 106 -3.41 -9.47 -16.19
C SER A 106 -1.97 -9.01 -16.48
N CYS A 107 -1.35 -9.48 -17.55
CA CYS A 107 0.00 -9.05 -17.91
C CYS A 107 0.01 -7.61 -18.45
N LEU A 108 1.19 -6.97 -18.43
CA LEU A 108 1.36 -5.64 -19.02
C LEU A 108 1.28 -5.76 -20.55
N LYS A 109 0.34 -5.03 -21.17
CA LYS A 109 0.06 -5.08 -22.61
C LYS A 109 0.13 -3.71 -23.25
N CYS A 110 0.47 -3.68 -24.53
CA CYS A 110 0.27 -2.52 -25.39
C CYS A 110 -0.86 -2.78 -26.36
N LYS A 111 -2.02 -2.13 -26.12
CA LYS A 111 -3.21 -2.30 -26.97
C LYS A 111 -2.98 -1.97 -28.45
N LYS A 112 -2.07 -1.03 -28.76
CA LYS A 112 -1.79 -0.61 -30.13
C LYS A 112 -0.92 -1.57 -30.94
N CYS A 113 -0.06 -2.32 -30.26
CA CYS A 113 0.82 -3.30 -30.90
C CYS A 113 0.31 -4.73 -30.71
N ASP A 114 -0.76 -4.93 -29.95
CA ASP A 114 -1.25 -6.23 -29.48
C ASP A 114 -0.15 -7.18 -28.95
N ILE A 115 0.78 -6.62 -28.18
CA ILE A 115 1.86 -7.39 -27.52
C ILE A 115 1.78 -7.24 -26.02
N CYS A 116 2.36 -8.20 -25.32
CA CYS A 116 2.56 -8.15 -23.88
C CYS A 116 4.04 -8.17 -23.53
N ILE A 117 4.33 -7.98 -22.24
CA ILE A 117 5.70 -8.05 -21.71
C ILE A 117 6.39 -9.40 -21.95
N HIS A 118 5.62 -10.48 -22.14
CA HIS A 118 6.18 -11.82 -22.39
C HIS A 118 6.45 -12.10 -23.87
N THR A 119 5.95 -11.28 -24.79
CA THR A 119 6.08 -11.53 -26.24
C THR A 119 7.54 -11.40 -26.71
N PHE A 120 8.30 -10.52 -26.06
CA PHE A 120 9.69 -10.25 -26.43
C PHE A 120 10.56 -9.99 -25.19
N GLN A 121 11.81 -10.41 -25.27
CA GLN A 121 12.83 -10.05 -24.31
C GLN A 121 13.88 -9.16 -24.97
N CYS A 122 14.01 -7.93 -24.48
CA CYS A 122 15.08 -7.01 -24.89
C CYS A 122 16.18 -6.90 -23.82
N SER A 123 17.42 -6.75 -24.26
CA SER A 123 18.60 -6.54 -23.40
C SER A 123 18.70 -5.13 -22.79
N CYS A 124 17.82 -4.20 -23.14
CA CYS A 124 17.89 -2.83 -22.61
C CYS A 124 17.40 -2.73 -21.16
N ILE A 125 17.87 -1.70 -20.44
CA ILE A 125 17.53 -1.43 -19.03
C ILE A 125 16.01 -1.31 -18.81
N ASP A 126 15.28 -0.74 -19.77
CA ASP A 126 13.84 -0.57 -19.65
C ASP A 126 13.10 -1.92 -19.59
N ASN A 127 13.59 -2.92 -20.30
CA ASN A 127 13.01 -4.26 -20.23
C ASN A 127 13.59 -5.06 -19.06
N VAL A 128 14.93 -5.18 -18.98
CA VAL A 128 15.61 -6.05 -18.01
C VAL A 128 15.40 -5.58 -16.56
N ILE A 129 15.55 -4.28 -16.29
CA ILE A 129 15.51 -3.74 -14.93
C ILE A 129 14.13 -3.18 -14.60
N LYS A 130 13.51 -2.45 -15.53
CA LYS A 130 12.21 -1.81 -15.27
C LYS A 130 11.02 -2.69 -15.62
N ALA A 131 11.23 -3.89 -16.17
CA ALA A 131 10.19 -4.83 -16.60
C ALA A 131 9.10 -4.12 -17.44
N ASN A 132 9.51 -3.36 -18.44
CA ASN A 132 8.62 -2.57 -19.29
C ASN A 132 8.76 -2.97 -20.76
N ILE A 133 7.66 -2.88 -21.51
CA ILE A 133 7.69 -3.02 -22.96
C ILE A 133 8.41 -1.79 -23.52
N CYS A 134 9.68 -1.97 -23.89
CA CYS A 134 10.56 -0.86 -24.25
C CYS A 134 10.34 -0.42 -25.70
N LYS A 135 10.92 0.73 -26.07
CA LYS A 135 10.86 1.25 -27.44
C LYS A 135 11.41 0.28 -28.49
N HIS A 136 12.40 -0.55 -28.13
CA HIS A 136 12.99 -1.53 -29.04
C HIS A 136 12.02 -2.67 -29.34
N ILE A 137 11.35 -3.21 -28.30
CA ILE A 137 10.32 -4.22 -28.46
C ILE A 137 9.17 -3.71 -29.33
N HIS A 138 8.73 -2.46 -29.11
CA HIS A 138 7.71 -1.84 -29.96
C HIS A 138 8.15 -1.67 -31.41
N ALA A 139 9.42 -1.34 -31.66
CA ALA A 139 9.96 -1.23 -33.01
C ALA A 139 9.97 -2.59 -33.72
N CYS A 140 10.44 -3.65 -33.05
CA CYS A 140 10.36 -5.01 -33.57
C CYS A 140 8.91 -5.43 -33.86
N ALA A 141 7.98 -5.16 -32.93
CA ALA A 141 6.58 -5.53 -33.11
C ALA A 141 5.92 -4.87 -34.33
N ARG A 142 6.31 -3.64 -34.70
CA ARG A 142 5.81 -3.01 -35.93
C ARG A 142 6.23 -3.77 -37.18
N GLU A 143 7.44 -4.28 -37.22
CA GLU A 143 7.92 -5.10 -38.34
C GLU A 143 7.14 -6.40 -38.47
N PHE A 144 6.85 -7.07 -37.35
CA PHE A 144 6.01 -8.27 -37.36
C PHE A 144 4.60 -8.01 -37.87
N ILE A 145 3.92 -6.98 -37.34
CA ILE A 145 2.54 -6.66 -37.72
C ILE A 145 2.46 -6.27 -39.20
N SER A 146 3.48 -5.58 -39.72
CA SER A 146 3.52 -5.18 -41.13
C SER A 146 3.72 -6.36 -42.08
N LEU A 147 4.26 -7.48 -41.60
CA LEU A 147 4.48 -8.70 -42.38
C LEU A 147 3.28 -9.66 -42.37
N ASP A 148 2.43 -9.61 -41.34
CA ASP A 148 1.32 -10.56 -41.18
C ASP A 148 -0.02 -10.11 -41.77
N GLY A 149 -0.09 -8.93 -42.42
CA GLY A 149 -1.14 -8.57 -43.40
C GLY A 149 -2.61 -8.63 -42.97
N ASN A 150 -2.92 -8.89 -41.70
CA ASN A 150 -4.29 -9.04 -41.22
C ASN A 150 -4.40 -8.60 -39.77
N THR A 151 -5.05 -7.47 -39.52
CA THR A 151 -5.86 -7.31 -38.31
C THR A 151 -7.07 -6.47 -38.65
N GLU A 152 -8.14 -7.17 -39.00
CA GLU A 152 -9.50 -6.72 -38.77
C GLU A 152 -9.66 -6.27 -37.31
N ASN A 153 -10.54 -5.30 -37.12
CA ASN A 153 -10.90 -4.70 -35.84
C ASN A 153 -11.35 -5.77 -34.83
N THR A 154 -10.43 -6.28 -34.01
CA THR A 154 -10.80 -7.05 -32.84
C THR A 154 -11.29 -6.08 -31.77
N VAL A 155 -12.60 -6.13 -31.53
CA VAL A 155 -13.27 -5.41 -30.45
C VAL A 155 -12.70 -5.91 -29.12
N PHE A 156 -11.79 -5.12 -28.53
CA PHE A 156 -11.22 -5.43 -27.23
C PHE A 156 -12.25 -5.16 -26.13
N GLN A 157 -12.72 -6.23 -25.47
CA GLN A 157 -13.52 -6.13 -24.26
C GLN A 157 -12.74 -5.43 -23.14
N ASP A 158 -13.40 -4.49 -22.47
CA ASP A 158 -12.87 -3.63 -21.42
C ASP A 158 -12.25 -4.43 -20.25
N SER A 159 -10.92 -4.54 -20.27
CA SER A 159 -10.11 -5.06 -19.17
C SER A 159 -10.41 -4.35 -17.84
N ASP A 160 -10.77 -3.07 -17.92
CA ASP A 160 -11.00 -2.21 -16.76
C ASP A 160 -12.29 -2.60 -16.02
N MET A 161 -13.34 -3.04 -16.73
CA MET A 161 -14.58 -3.51 -16.10
C MET A 161 -14.38 -4.83 -15.33
N THR A 162 -13.53 -5.70 -15.87
CA THR A 162 -13.20 -6.99 -15.21
C THR A 162 -12.31 -6.77 -13.99
N GLU A 163 -11.33 -5.86 -14.07
CA GLU A 163 -10.50 -5.47 -12.91
C GLU A 163 -11.35 -4.79 -11.83
N GLN A 164 -12.24 -3.88 -12.22
CA GLN A 164 -13.13 -3.17 -11.30
C GLN A 164 -14.06 -4.13 -10.55
N LYS A 165 -14.66 -5.11 -11.24
CA LYS A 165 -15.49 -6.15 -10.61
C LYS A 165 -14.69 -6.97 -9.59
N LYS A 166 -13.50 -7.48 -9.97
CA LYS A 166 -12.63 -8.25 -9.06
C LYS A 166 -12.21 -7.46 -7.82
N LEU A 167 -11.92 -6.17 -7.98
CA LEU A 167 -11.55 -5.30 -6.87
C LEU A 167 -12.75 -4.99 -5.96
N MET A 168 -13.94 -4.76 -6.54
CA MET A 168 -15.18 -4.60 -5.77
C MET A 168 -15.51 -5.87 -4.99
N ASP A 169 -15.38 -7.04 -5.61
CA ASP A 169 -15.54 -8.33 -4.94
C ASP A 169 -14.52 -8.46 -3.80
N MET A 170 -13.24 -8.11 -4.02
CA MET A 170 -12.20 -8.17 -2.99
C MET A 170 -12.48 -7.22 -1.80
N VAL A 171 -13.00 -6.02 -2.05
CA VAL A 171 -13.42 -5.10 -0.98
C VAL A 171 -14.64 -5.64 -0.25
N ALA A 172 -15.62 -6.22 -0.95
CA ALA A 172 -16.74 -6.91 -0.33
C ALA A 172 -16.29 -8.13 0.50
N THR A 173 -15.25 -8.85 0.05
CA THR A 173 -14.66 -10.01 0.74
C THR A 173 -13.89 -9.63 2.00
N SER A 174 -13.41 -8.39 2.14
CA SER A 174 -12.86 -7.89 3.41
C SER A 174 -13.93 -7.67 4.49
N SER A 175 -15.21 -7.81 4.10
CA SER A 175 -16.37 -7.96 4.98
C SER A 175 -16.92 -9.39 5.01
N HIS A 176 -16.14 -10.42 4.65
CA HIS A 176 -16.59 -11.82 4.69
C HIS A 176 -16.87 -12.33 6.12
N HIS A 177 -18.06 -11.99 6.61
CA HIS A 177 -19.04 -13.03 6.87
C HIS A 177 -19.15 -13.92 5.61
N LYS A 178 -18.92 -15.23 5.77
CA LYS A 178 -19.41 -16.23 4.79
C LYS A 178 -20.85 -15.87 4.43
N ALA A 179 -21.29 -16.14 3.19
CA ALA A 179 -22.71 -16.08 2.83
C ALA A 179 -23.49 -16.91 3.86
N HIS A 180 -24.03 -16.22 4.86
CA HIS A 180 -24.66 -16.86 6.00
C HIS A 180 -26.02 -17.31 5.47
N LYS A 181 -26.51 -18.48 5.88
CA LYS A 181 -27.91 -18.86 5.62
C LYS A 181 -28.90 -17.75 6.07
N ASN A 182 -28.43 -16.85 6.94
CA ASN A 182 -29.16 -15.74 7.53
C ASN A 182 -28.82 -14.37 6.90
N GLN A 183 -28.26 -14.32 5.68
CA GLN A 183 -27.83 -13.06 5.06
C GLN A 183 -28.96 -12.01 4.99
N THR A 184 -30.19 -12.45 4.69
CA THR A 184 -31.37 -11.59 4.69
C THR A 184 -31.65 -11.01 6.07
N ILE A 185 -31.54 -11.82 7.12
CA ILE A 185 -31.71 -11.38 8.52
C ILE A 185 -30.64 -10.34 8.88
N ILE A 186 -29.38 -10.57 8.50
CA ILE A 186 -28.27 -9.61 8.74
C ILE A 186 -28.56 -8.27 8.08
N SER A 187 -29.00 -8.28 6.81
CA SER A 187 -29.32 -7.04 6.08
C SER A 187 -30.49 -6.27 6.70
N GLN A 188 -31.51 -6.99 7.20
CA GLN A 188 -32.65 -6.40 7.88
C GLN A 188 -32.24 -5.78 9.22
N THR A 189 -31.39 -6.46 10.01
CA THR A 189 -30.86 -5.91 11.27
C THR A 189 -30.03 -4.65 11.05
N GLN A 190 -29.23 -4.59 9.98
CA GLN A 190 -28.46 -3.40 9.63
C GLN A 190 -29.35 -2.21 9.26
N MET A 191 -30.43 -2.45 8.51
CA MET A 191 -31.43 -1.41 8.22
C MET A 191 -32.13 -0.93 9.49
N ILE A 192 -32.54 -1.84 10.38
CA ILE A 192 -33.15 -1.48 11.67
C ILE A 192 -32.20 -0.59 12.48
N LEU A 193 -30.91 -0.94 12.57
CA LEU A 193 -29.91 -0.13 13.28
C LEU A 193 -29.79 1.29 12.70
N GLY A 194 -29.80 1.42 11.37
CA GLY A 194 -29.81 2.71 10.69
C GLY A 194 -31.07 3.51 11.04
N LEU A 195 -32.24 2.91 10.90
CA LEU A 195 -33.54 3.53 11.16
C LEU A 195 -33.74 3.93 12.63
N SER A 196 -33.19 3.16 13.58
CA SER A 196 -33.21 3.49 15.01
C SER A 196 -32.30 4.67 15.36
N SER A 197 -31.27 4.92 14.55
CA SER A 197 -30.32 6.02 14.78
C SER A 197 -30.76 7.33 14.11
N THR A 198 -31.64 7.27 13.11
CA THR A 198 -32.04 8.43 12.29
C THR A 198 -33.46 8.93 12.56
N ASN A 199 -34.36 8.06 13.02
CA ASN A 199 -35.78 8.39 13.13
C ASN A 199 -36.22 8.42 14.59
N GLU A 200 -37.15 9.33 14.89
CA GLU A 200 -37.87 9.36 16.16
C GLU A 200 -39.21 8.62 16.01
N TYR A 201 -39.57 7.83 17.01
CA TYR A 201 -40.80 7.04 17.02
C TYR A 201 -41.68 7.46 18.20
N SER A 202 -43.00 7.37 18.06
CA SER A 202 -43.93 7.58 19.18
C SER A 202 -43.74 6.51 20.26
N ASN A 203 -44.07 6.84 21.52
CA ASN A 203 -43.96 5.90 22.65
C ASN A 203 -44.72 4.58 22.42
N GLU A 204 -45.89 4.63 21.77
CA GLU A 204 -46.66 3.42 21.43
C GLU A 204 -45.94 2.55 20.40
N ASN A 205 -45.30 3.17 19.40
CA ASN A 205 -44.53 2.45 18.39
C ASN A 205 -43.22 1.90 18.96
N LEU A 206 -42.55 2.61 19.86
CA LEU A 206 -41.36 2.12 20.58
C LEU A 206 -41.67 0.84 21.34
N GLN A 207 -42.75 0.82 22.14
CA GLN A 207 -43.17 -0.38 22.88
C GLN A 207 -43.49 -1.56 21.95
N LYS A 208 -44.13 -1.30 20.80
CA LYS A 208 -44.41 -2.34 19.79
C LYS A 208 -43.12 -2.89 19.16
N ILE A 209 -42.16 -2.00 18.83
CA ILE A 209 -40.87 -2.36 18.25
C ILE A 209 -40.06 -3.19 19.25
N GLU A 210 -39.95 -2.74 20.50
CA GLU A 210 -39.24 -3.44 21.57
C GLU A 210 -39.81 -4.85 21.81
N LYS A 211 -41.14 -4.98 21.88
CA LYS A 211 -41.80 -6.28 22.04
C LYS A 211 -41.48 -7.22 20.88
N LYS A 212 -41.52 -6.72 19.64
CA LYS A 212 -41.21 -7.53 18.45
C LYS A 212 -39.74 -7.93 18.37
N LEU A 213 -38.83 -7.05 18.77
CA LEU A 213 -37.40 -7.38 18.86
C LEU A 213 -37.13 -8.42 19.96
N ALA A 214 -37.82 -8.36 21.10
CA ALA A 214 -37.72 -9.36 22.15
C ALA A 214 -38.19 -10.75 21.68
N GLU A 215 -39.28 -10.82 20.92
CA GLU A 215 -39.74 -12.07 20.28
C GLU A 215 -38.67 -12.64 19.33
N VAL A 216 -38.04 -11.81 18.50
CA VAL A 216 -36.94 -12.21 17.61
C VAL A 216 -35.72 -12.71 18.39
N LEU A 217 -35.33 -12.03 19.47
CA LEU A 217 -34.23 -12.44 20.33
C LEU A 217 -34.48 -13.79 21.01
N ALA A 218 -35.73 -14.06 21.42
CA ALA A 218 -36.11 -15.35 22.00
C ALA A 218 -35.92 -16.48 20.97
N ILE A 219 -36.45 -16.33 19.76
CA ILE A 219 -36.32 -17.31 18.66
C ILE A 219 -34.85 -17.54 18.30
N MET A 220 -34.04 -16.48 18.24
CA MET A 220 -32.61 -16.59 17.95
C MET A 220 -31.82 -17.30 19.05
N ASN A 221 -32.33 -17.32 20.28
CA ASN A 221 -31.70 -17.98 21.43
C ASN A 221 -32.20 -19.42 21.67
N GLU A 222 -33.24 -19.90 20.98
CA GLU A 222 -33.76 -21.27 21.10
C GLU A 222 -32.71 -22.36 20.73
N GLY A 223 -31.66 -21.99 19.99
CA GLY A 223 -30.54 -22.88 19.62
C GLY A 223 -29.50 -23.16 20.72
N GLY A 224 -29.70 -22.66 21.95
CA GLY A 224 -28.97 -23.10 23.14
C GLY A 224 -27.46 -22.99 23.09
N GLN A 225 -26.88 -21.79 22.90
CA GLN A 225 -25.46 -21.56 23.22
C GLN A 225 -25.01 -20.09 23.38
N THR A 226 -25.87 -19.20 23.87
CA THR A 226 -25.42 -17.86 24.31
C THR A 226 -25.50 -17.77 25.83
N HIS A 227 -24.43 -18.22 26.50
CA HIS A 227 -24.11 -17.77 27.86
C HIS A 227 -23.70 -16.29 27.80
N LEU A 228 -24.61 -15.40 27.43
CA LEU A 228 -24.48 -13.98 27.71
C LEU A 228 -24.89 -13.77 29.16
N LYS A 229 -24.02 -14.21 30.09
CA LYS A 229 -24.04 -13.63 31.42
C LYS A 229 -23.79 -12.13 31.23
N THR A 230 -24.65 -11.30 31.80
CA THR A 230 -24.34 -9.89 32.06
C THR A 230 -22.90 -9.82 32.56
N VAL A 231 -22.07 -9.01 31.90
CA VAL A 231 -20.65 -8.86 32.24
C VAL A 231 -20.55 -8.63 33.75
N GLU A 232 -20.15 -9.66 34.49
CA GLU A 232 -19.69 -9.47 35.86
C GLU A 232 -18.52 -8.48 35.77
N GLU A 233 -18.51 -7.46 36.62
CA GLU A 233 -17.38 -6.54 36.72
C GLU A 233 -16.11 -7.37 36.99
N VAL A 234 -15.36 -7.66 35.93
CA VAL A 234 -14.12 -8.39 36.04
C VAL A 234 -13.13 -7.46 36.71
N ASN A 235 -12.84 -7.73 37.98
CA ASN A 235 -11.78 -7.05 38.70
C ASN A 235 -10.45 -7.26 37.95
N VAL A 236 -9.99 -6.19 37.29
CA VAL A 236 -8.80 -6.12 36.43
C VAL A 236 -7.48 -6.37 37.19
N GLN A 237 -7.56 -6.58 38.51
CA GLN A 237 -6.41 -6.82 39.39
C GLN A 237 -6.11 -8.30 39.65
N ARG A 238 -6.80 -9.25 39.02
CA ARG A 238 -6.41 -10.68 39.10
C ARG A 238 -5.11 -10.93 38.34
N LYS A 239 -4.01 -10.74 39.09
CA LYS A 239 -2.63 -11.21 38.92
C LYS A 239 -2.28 -11.74 37.52
N ILE A 240 -1.85 -10.81 36.66
CA ILE A 240 -1.03 -11.15 35.51
C ILE A 240 0.33 -11.58 36.06
N ASP A 241 0.72 -12.84 35.86
CA ASP A 241 2.08 -13.27 36.19
C ASP A 241 3.07 -12.46 35.35
N PRO A 242 3.97 -11.69 35.98
CA PRO A 242 4.90 -10.86 35.24
C PRO A 242 5.88 -11.76 34.48
N GLN A 243 6.06 -11.46 33.19
CA GLN A 243 7.03 -12.11 32.33
C GLN A 243 8.44 -12.07 32.97
N LEU A 244 9.06 -13.24 33.14
CA LEU A 244 10.44 -13.38 33.62
C LEU A 244 11.38 -12.51 32.76
N ARG A 245 11.96 -11.46 33.36
CA ARG A 245 12.92 -10.59 32.67
C ARG A 245 14.26 -11.32 32.56
N LEU A 246 14.80 -11.37 31.34
CA LEU A 246 16.19 -11.77 31.09
C LEU A 246 17.14 -10.78 31.78
N TYR A 247 18.15 -11.30 32.47
CA TYR A 247 19.13 -10.51 33.21
C TYR A 247 20.02 -9.69 32.25
N SER A 248 20.20 -8.42 32.60
CA SER A 248 20.99 -7.46 31.82
C SER A 248 22.49 -7.79 31.91
N THR A 249 23.12 -8.10 30.78
CA THR A 249 24.57 -8.31 30.65
C THR A 249 25.39 -7.03 30.45
N LYS A 250 24.75 -5.85 30.46
CA LYS A 250 25.47 -4.57 30.32
C LYS A 250 26.18 -4.20 31.63
N LYS A 251 27.52 -4.03 31.57
CA LYS A 251 28.30 -3.35 32.60
C LYS A 251 27.68 -1.97 32.86
N LYS A 252 27.26 -1.72 34.10
CA LYS A 252 26.76 -0.40 34.52
C LYS A 252 27.92 0.59 34.41
N SER A 253 27.78 1.57 33.52
CA SER A 253 28.64 2.75 33.54
C SER A 253 28.52 3.42 34.91
N SER A 254 29.66 3.76 35.51
CA SER A 254 29.73 4.56 36.74
C SER A 254 28.86 5.79 36.56
N LYS A 255 27.79 5.91 37.36
CA LYS A 255 27.04 7.15 37.44
C LYS A 255 27.98 8.16 38.07
N THR A 256 28.49 9.11 37.30
CA THR A 256 28.92 10.37 37.86
C THR A 256 27.69 10.97 38.54
N SER A 257 27.67 10.85 39.87
CA SER A 257 26.62 11.42 40.71
C SER A 257 26.82 12.93 40.62
N ILE A 258 26.05 13.60 39.76
CA ILE A 258 25.87 15.04 39.87
C ILE A 258 25.08 15.22 41.15
N ALA A 259 25.77 15.65 42.22
CA ALA A 259 25.15 15.93 43.49
C ALA A 259 24.13 17.06 43.30
N LYS A 260 22.99 16.97 44.00
CA LYS A 260 22.04 18.09 44.03
C LYS A 260 22.75 19.30 44.63
N PRO A 261 22.60 20.49 44.04
CA PRO A 261 23.20 21.70 44.59
C PRO A 261 22.67 21.93 46.01
N SER A 262 23.57 22.38 46.88
CA SER A 262 23.27 22.78 48.24
C SER A 262 22.31 23.97 48.27
N VAL A 263 21.63 24.16 49.39
CA VAL A 263 20.69 25.28 49.59
C VAL A 263 21.40 26.63 49.39
N ASN A 264 22.68 26.73 49.76
CA ASN A 264 23.46 27.94 49.57
C ASN A 264 23.75 28.22 48.09
N GLU A 265 24.07 27.18 47.30
CA GLU A 265 24.27 27.33 45.85
C GLU A 265 22.96 27.72 45.15
N VAL A 266 21.83 27.14 45.57
CA VAL A 266 20.51 27.52 45.06
C VAL A 266 20.20 28.98 45.37
N ASN A 267 20.47 29.44 46.60
CA ASN A 267 20.24 30.82 47.00
C ASN A 267 21.15 31.81 46.28
N ALA A 268 22.43 31.46 46.03
CA ALA A 268 23.36 32.28 45.28
C ALA A 268 22.95 32.45 43.80
N ILE A 269 22.42 31.39 43.19
CA ILE A 269 21.89 31.44 41.82
C ILE A 269 20.62 32.32 41.78
N ILE A 270 19.73 32.17 42.76
CA ILE A 270 18.50 32.97 42.83
C ILE A 270 18.81 34.45 43.09
N SER A 271 19.80 34.77 43.91
CA SER A 271 20.22 36.17 44.14
C SER A 271 20.86 36.75 42.88
N GLY A 272 21.73 36.01 42.19
CA GLY A 272 22.35 36.47 40.95
C GLY A 272 21.36 36.67 39.80
N LEU A 273 20.22 35.96 39.80
CA LEU A 273 19.13 36.14 38.84
C LEU A 273 18.17 37.29 39.20
N LYS A 274 18.24 37.79 40.43
CA LYS A 274 17.34 38.85 40.96
C LYS A 274 18.03 40.20 41.09
N ASP A 275 19.33 40.29 40.92
CA ASP A 275 20.02 41.58 40.82
C ASP A 275 19.65 42.24 39.47
N ASP A 276 18.81 43.26 39.53
CA ASP A 276 18.39 44.09 38.39
C ASP A 276 19.52 44.99 37.84
N ASN A 277 20.71 44.96 38.45
CA ASN A 277 21.91 45.60 37.91
C ASN A 277 22.67 44.61 37.02
N ASN A 278 22.19 44.50 35.78
CA ASN A 278 22.85 43.79 34.67
C ASN A 278 24.32 44.22 34.51
N GLU A 279 25.25 43.50 35.12
CA GLU A 279 26.53 43.22 34.47
C GLU A 279 26.44 41.81 33.92
N THR A 280 26.06 41.72 32.65
CA THR A 280 26.04 40.47 31.89
C THR A 280 27.41 39.80 32.01
N ILE A 281 27.46 38.66 32.69
CA ILE A 281 28.64 37.79 32.68
C ILE A 281 28.86 37.39 31.22
N ASN A 282 29.97 37.85 30.67
CA ASN A 282 30.36 37.62 29.28
C ASN A 282 30.57 36.12 29.07
N VAL A 283 29.56 35.43 28.53
CA VAL A 283 29.68 34.01 28.18
C VAL A 283 30.64 33.91 27.01
N HIS A 284 31.80 33.32 27.27
CA HIS A 284 32.86 33.10 26.28
C HIS A 284 32.28 32.34 25.07
N ASN A 285 32.08 33.03 23.95
CA ASN A 285 31.48 32.48 22.72
C ASN A 285 32.51 31.83 21.78
N VAL A 286 33.74 31.57 22.24
CA VAL A 286 34.76 30.96 21.39
C VAL A 286 34.53 29.44 21.30
N PHE A 287 34.49 28.98 20.05
CA PHE A 287 34.20 27.61 19.66
C PHE A 287 35.47 26.75 19.80
N ASP A 288 35.70 26.16 20.97
CA ASP A 288 36.95 25.44 21.31
C ASP A 288 37.07 24.01 20.73
N HIS A 289 36.51 23.75 19.55
CA HIS A 289 36.65 22.45 18.88
C HIS A 289 37.04 22.61 17.41
N SER A 290 38.31 22.31 17.10
CA SER A 290 38.77 22.01 15.76
C SER A 290 38.55 20.51 15.48
N TYR A 291 37.78 20.21 14.43
CA TYR A 291 37.78 18.87 13.86
C TYR A 291 39.03 18.73 12.99
N SER A 292 39.97 17.90 13.45
CA SER A 292 41.03 17.32 12.61
C SER A 292 40.58 15.95 12.12
#